data_AF-A0A2W4KEM7-F1
#
_entry.id   AF-A0A2W4KEM7-F1
#
_cell.length_a   1.000
_cell.length_b   1.000
_cell.length_c   1.000
_cell.angle_alpha   90.00
_cell.angle_beta   90.00
_cell.angle_gamma   90.00
#
_symmetry.space_group_name_H-M   'P 1'
#
loop_
_entity.id
_entity.type
_entity.pdbx_description
1 polymer ?
#
loop_
_entity_poly.entity_id
_entity_poly.type
_entity_poly.pdbx_seq_one_letter_code
_entity_poly.pdbx_strand_id
1 'polypeptide(L)'
;MHLFFDQHHLLCVEHPHIPSIKEYRFLLAGKPISSPDKGILVYHKRQRKLIHLKNLGDAMQLCYLQKTPLPDYDLNIAMLEKTLAMFSGFNEETGEKYRFLPFYSKEIKRLQQELSDHFGISCHISKEQQGTFIRGLQKDWSAPESDEELVSYLFALVFLYGKFEIKNQELIAAKAHIPLFGAWNQLTNDFFEKFLPRLQALGLFITVSTLQQGGKNTLQLSINDSELLDCFAKWLHQYQKAELSLEGTSLHQKQNTIKDQLLDFITSSPELSIPGKEEVLELIKSHPTKFLKVA
;
A
#
# COMPACT_ATOMS: atom_id res chain seq x y z
N MET A 1 20.89 9.43 -27.36
CA MET A 1 19.70 9.27 -26.49
C MET A 1 19.57 7.80 -26.17
N HIS A 2 19.07 7.42 -25.00
CA HIS A 2 18.92 6.01 -24.60
C HIS A 2 17.64 5.84 -23.78
N LEU A 3 16.82 4.82 -24.07
CA LEU A 3 15.61 4.50 -23.30
C LEU A 3 15.95 3.43 -22.25
N PHE A 4 15.62 3.67 -20.98
CA PHE A 4 16.01 2.77 -19.89
C PHE A 4 15.11 2.93 -18.65
N PHE A 5 15.19 1.98 -17.72
CA PHE A 5 14.67 2.14 -16.36
C PHE A 5 15.78 2.56 -15.41
N ASP A 6 15.58 3.63 -14.65
CA ASP A 6 16.59 4.18 -13.74
C ASP A 6 16.70 3.40 -12.41
N GLN A 7 17.53 3.89 -11.48
CA GLN A 7 17.69 3.33 -10.14
C GLN A 7 16.41 3.40 -9.28
N HIS A 8 15.45 4.25 -9.63
CA HIS A 8 14.14 4.36 -8.99
C HIS A 8 13.08 3.53 -9.71
N HIS A 9 13.50 2.73 -10.70
CA HIS A 9 12.66 1.90 -11.55
C HIS A 9 11.69 2.70 -12.44
N LEU A 10 12.02 3.95 -12.74
CA LEU A 10 11.20 4.83 -13.58
C LEU A 10 11.66 4.77 -15.03
N LEU A 11 10.70 4.74 -15.95
CA LEU A 11 10.98 4.79 -17.38
C LEU A 11 11.50 6.16 -17.80
N CYS A 12 12.75 6.20 -18.26
CA CYS A 12 13.50 7.42 -18.56
C CYS A 12 14.10 7.38 -19.97
N VAL A 13 14.38 8.58 -20.49
CA VAL A 13 15.16 8.80 -21.70
C VAL A 13 16.39 9.63 -21.34
N GLU A 14 17.56 9.05 -21.53
CA GLU A 14 18.82 9.79 -21.48
C GLU A 14 18.90 10.65 -22.73
N HIS A 15 19.08 11.95 -22.55
CA HIS A 15 19.09 12.90 -23.65
C HIS A 15 20.32 13.80 -23.56
N PRO A 16 21.20 13.82 -24.57
CA PRO A 16 22.51 14.47 -24.49
C PRO A 16 22.42 15.99 -24.30
N HIS A 17 21.29 16.61 -24.62
CA HIS A 17 21.04 18.05 -24.41
C HIS A 17 20.27 18.38 -23.12
N ILE A 18 19.99 17.41 -22.24
CA ILE A 18 19.40 17.69 -20.93
C ILE A 18 20.54 17.71 -19.90
N PRO A 19 20.94 18.89 -19.40
CA PRO A 19 22.03 18.97 -18.44
C PRO A 19 21.63 18.32 -17.11
N SER A 20 22.25 17.18 -16.80
CA SER A 20 22.02 16.40 -15.56
C SER A 20 22.62 17.01 -14.30
N ILE A 21 22.75 18.34 -14.24
CA ILE A 21 23.52 19.03 -13.18
C ILE A 21 22.63 19.33 -11.95
N LYS A 22 21.33 19.57 -12.15
CA LYS A 22 20.41 19.93 -11.08
C LYS A 22 19.54 18.74 -10.69
N GLU A 23 19.53 18.42 -9.39
CA GLU A 23 18.58 17.46 -8.82
C GLU A 23 17.20 18.08 -8.60
N TYR A 24 16.18 17.30 -8.91
CA TYR A 24 14.77 17.59 -8.69
C TYR A 24 14.20 16.58 -7.72
N ARG A 25 13.43 17.08 -6.75
CA ARG A 25 12.75 16.28 -5.74
C ARG A 25 11.24 16.32 -5.98
N PHE A 26 10.61 15.16 -5.93
CA PHE A 26 9.17 15.02 -6.10
C PHE A 26 8.64 13.83 -5.30
N LEU A 27 7.33 13.80 -5.08
CA LEU A 27 6.64 12.69 -4.43
C LEU A 27 5.92 11.85 -5.48
N LEU A 28 6.29 10.56 -5.58
CA LEU A 28 5.64 9.62 -6.48
C LEU A 28 4.86 8.60 -5.66
N ALA A 29 3.52 8.71 -5.65
CA ALA A 29 2.65 7.89 -4.80
C ALA A 29 3.13 7.86 -3.32
N GLY A 30 3.53 9.02 -2.78
CA GLY A 30 4.03 9.17 -1.41
C GLY A 30 5.51 8.80 -1.21
N LYS A 31 6.19 8.26 -2.23
CA LYS A 31 7.64 7.99 -2.19
C LYS A 31 8.43 9.25 -2.55
N PRO A 32 9.31 9.77 -1.66
CA PRO A 32 10.23 10.84 -2.02
C PRO A 32 11.28 10.30 -3.00
N ILE A 33 11.42 10.97 -4.14
CA ILE A 33 12.41 10.66 -5.16
C ILE A 33 13.27 11.90 -5.40
N SER A 34 14.59 11.72 -5.42
CA SER A 34 15.55 12.71 -5.92
C SER A 34 16.23 12.16 -7.16
N SER A 35 16.22 12.94 -8.24
CA SER A 35 16.89 12.57 -9.49
C SER A 35 17.37 13.82 -10.24
N PRO A 36 18.52 13.75 -10.94
CA PRO A 36 18.91 14.81 -11.88
C PRO A 36 17.88 14.96 -13.01
N ASP A 37 17.84 16.14 -13.64
CA ASP A 37 17.01 16.37 -14.84
C ASP A 37 17.36 15.36 -15.94
N LYS A 38 16.31 14.83 -16.58
CA LYS A 38 16.38 13.83 -17.64
C LYS A 38 15.06 13.79 -18.41
N GLY A 39 15.05 13.11 -19.54
CA GLY A 39 13.81 12.83 -20.26
C GLY A 39 13.00 11.79 -19.50
N ILE A 40 11.70 11.99 -19.38
CA ILE A 40 10.76 11.04 -18.78
C ILE A 40 9.53 10.90 -19.66
N LEU A 41 9.03 9.67 -19.73
CA LEU A 41 7.75 9.40 -20.38
C LEU A 41 6.64 9.53 -19.35
N VAL A 42 5.75 10.49 -19.58
CA VAL A 42 4.61 10.76 -18.68
C VAL A 42 3.30 10.44 -19.37
N TYR A 43 2.36 9.92 -18.58
CA TYR A 43 0.96 9.84 -18.95
C TYR A 43 0.16 10.91 -18.22
N HIS A 44 -0.50 11.79 -18.95
CA HIS A 44 -1.27 12.89 -18.37
C HIS A 44 -2.47 13.22 -19.26
N LYS A 45 -3.67 13.30 -18.67
CA LYS A 45 -4.93 13.62 -19.38
C LYS A 45 -5.13 12.79 -20.66
N ARG A 46 -4.91 11.47 -20.57
CA ARG A 46 -5.02 10.51 -21.69
C ARG A 46 -3.99 10.68 -22.81
N GLN A 47 -2.96 11.49 -22.62
CA GLN A 47 -1.88 11.70 -23.57
C GLN A 47 -0.55 11.20 -23.00
N ARG A 48 0.32 10.67 -23.87
CA ARG A 48 1.71 10.37 -23.55
C ARG A 48 2.58 11.48 -24.06
N LYS A 49 3.57 11.89 -23.28
CA LYS A 49 4.53 12.93 -23.65
C LYS A 49 5.91 12.56 -23.15
N LEU A 50 6.92 12.80 -23.97
CA LEU A 50 8.29 12.92 -23.52
C LEU A 50 8.50 14.35 -23.00
N ILE A 51 8.83 14.48 -21.72
CA ILE A 51 9.10 15.78 -21.11
C ILE A 51 10.41 15.74 -20.32
N HIS A 52 10.92 16.91 -19.94
CA HIS A 52 11.96 17.01 -18.93
C HIS A 52 11.39 16.73 -17.54
N LEU A 53 12.16 16.08 -16.68
CA LEU A 53 11.80 15.84 -15.28
C LEU A 53 11.47 17.14 -14.55
N LYS A 54 12.19 18.24 -14.83
CA LYS A 54 11.88 19.56 -14.25
C LYS A 54 10.46 20.08 -14.55
N ASN A 55 9.82 19.56 -15.60
CA ASN A 55 8.46 19.92 -16.02
C ASN A 55 7.40 18.94 -15.50
N LEU A 56 7.81 17.98 -14.67
CA LEU A 56 6.90 17.06 -14.01
C LEU A 56 5.97 17.85 -13.09
N GLY A 57 4.66 17.72 -13.32
CA GLY A 57 3.64 18.41 -12.56
C GLY A 57 2.65 17.45 -11.91
N ASP A 58 1.83 17.99 -11.03
CA ASP A 58 0.81 17.25 -10.30
C ASP A 58 -0.10 16.46 -11.24
N ALA A 59 -0.51 15.29 -10.78
CA ALA A 59 -1.38 14.38 -11.52
C ALA A 59 -0.83 13.77 -12.81
N MET A 60 0.42 14.06 -13.19
CA MET A 60 1.13 13.25 -14.16
C MET A 60 1.42 11.86 -13.58
N GLN A 61 1.40 10.85 -14.43
CA GLN A 61 1.71 9.47 -14.07
C GLN A 61 3.02 9.02 -14.71
N LEU A 62 3.88 8.39 -13.92
CA LEU A 62 5.14 7.80 -14.36
C LEU A 62 5.03 6.28 -14.43
N CYS A 63 5.66 5.69 -15.44
CA CYS A 63 5.79 4.24 -15.54
C CYS A 63 6.88 3.76 -14.58
N TYR A 64 6.47 2.93 -13.62
CA TYR A 64 7.32 2.24 -12.66
C TYR A 64 7.38 0.75 -13.00
N LEU A 65 8.59 0.20 -13.10
CA LEU A 65 8.84 -1.22 -13.35
C LEU A 65 9.05 -1.97 -12.04
N GLN A 66 8.14 -2.89 -11.73
CA GLN A 66 8.33 -3.80 -10.62
C GLN A 66 9.10 -5.03 -11.11
N LYS A 67 10.39 -5.09 -10.77
CA LYS A 67 11.28 -6.17 -11.22
C LYS A 67 10.94 -7.52 -10.60
N THR A 68 10.41 -7.52 -9.39
CA THR A 68 10.04 -8.74 -8.67
C THR A 68 8.54 -8.71 -8.44
N PRO A 69 7.76 -9.60 -9.08
CA PRO A 69 6.34 -9.76 -8.78
C PRO A 69 6.15 -10.03 -7.29
N LEU A 70 5.03 -9.55 -6.73
CA LEU A 70 4.70 -9.86 -5.35
C LEU A 70 4.50 -11.38 -5.20
N PRO A 71 5.11 -12.04 -4.20
CA PRO A 71 4.79 -13.43 -3.89
C PRO A 71 3.30 -13.59 -3.56
N ASP A 72 2.75 -14.77 -3.81
CA ASP A 72 1.40 -15.10 -3.34
C ASP A 72 1.46 -15.34 -1.82
N TYR A 73 1.11 -14.31 -1.04
CA TYR A 73 1.08 -14.38 0.41
C TYR A 73 -0.23 -14.99 0.90
N ASP A 74 -0.11 -15.93 1.84
CA ASP A 74 -1.23 -16.32 2.68
C ASP A 74 -1.40 -15.34 3.84
N LEU A 75 -2.63 -15.23 4.35
CA LEU A 75 -2.89 -14.39 5.51
C LEU A 75 -2.18 -14.97 6.73
N ASN A 76 -1.24 -14.21 7.29
CA ASN A 76 -0.57 -14.58 8.52
C ASN A 76 -1.49 -14.35 9.72
N ILE A 77 -2.22 -15.39 10.13
CA ILE A 77 -3.18 -15.34 11.24
C ILE A 77 -2.49 -14.93 12.56
N ALA A 78 -1.24 -15.37 12.78
CA ALA A 78 -0.49 -14.96 13.97
C ALA A 78 -0.25 -13.45 13.98
N MET A 79 -0.03 -12.83 12.82
CA MET A 79 0.09 -11.37 12.71
C MET A 79 -1.24 -10.66 12.96
N LEU A 80 -2.37 -11.22 12.54
CA LEU A 80 -3.69 -10.70 12.92
C LEU A 80 -3.86 -10.71 14.45
N GLU A 81 -3.47 -11.81 15.11
CA GLU A 81 -3.53 -11.92 16.57
C GLU A 81 -2.57 -10.95 17.29
N LYS A 82 -1.32 -10.83 16.81
CA LYS A 82 -0.37 -9.81 17.29
C LYS A 82 -0.99 -8.41 17.17
N THR A 83 -1.66 -8.11 16.06
CA THR A 83 -2.29 -6.80 15.81
C THR A 83 -3.46 -6.52 16.75
N LEU A 84 -4.27 -7.54 17.10
CA LEU A 84 -5.28 -7.42 18.15
C LEU A 84 -4.65 -7.09 19.51
N ALA A 85 -3.43 -7.57 19.76
CA ALA A 85 -2.65 -7.28 20.96
C ALA A 85 -1.87 -5.96 20.90
N MET A 86 -1.95 -5.20 19.80
CA MET A 86 -1.19 -3.96 19.60
C MET A 86 -1.39 -3.01 20.76
N PHE A 87 -2.61 -2.60 21.07
CA PHE A 87 -2.85 -1.72 22.20
C PHE A 87 -2.94 -2.52 23.51
N SER A 88 -1.85 -2.46 24.27
CA SER A 88 -1.74 -3.04 25.61
C SER A 88 -1.55 -1.99 26.69
N GLY A 89 -2.11 -2.24 27.87
CA GLY A 89 -1.88 -1.46 29.08
C GLY A 89 -1.51 -2.37 30.26
N PHE A 90 -1.14 -1.74 31.36
CA PHE A 90 -0.81 -2.40 32.61
C PHE A 90 -1.67 -1.82 33.73
N ASN A 91 -2.33 -2.67 34.49
CA ASN A 91 -3.03 -2.25 35.70
C ASN A 91 -2.02 -2.24 36.85
N GLU A 92 -1.71 -1.06 37.37
CA GLU A 92 -0.73 -0.89 38.46
C GLU A 92 -1.20 -1.50 39.79
N GLU A 93 -2.51 -1.57 40.02
CA GLU A 93 -3.09 -2.12 41.26
C GLU A 93 -3.08 -3.64 41.28
N THR A 94 -3.38 -4.28 40.13
CA THR A 94 -3.44 -5.75 40.04
C THR A 94 -2.17 -6.38 39.48
N GLY A 95 -1.30 -5.59 38.85
CA GLY A 95 -0.13 -6.07 38.13
C GLY A 95 -0.44 -6.77 36.80
N GLU A 96 -1.69 -6.72 36.34
CA GLU A 96 -2.12 -7.44 35.14
C GLU A 96 -1.93 -6.61 33.87
N LYS A 97 -1.35 -7.24 32.84
CA LYS A 97 -1.39 -6.70 31.48
C LYS A 97 -2.76 -6.94 30.88
N TYR A 98 -3.32 -5.91 30.23
CA TYR A 98 -4.57 -6.02 29.49
C TYR A 98 -4.39 -5.51 28.06
N ARG A 99 -5.27 -5.97 27.16
CA ARG A 99 -5.29 -5.59 25.76
C ARG A 99 -6.64 -4.96 25.44
N PHE A 100 -6.67 -4.00 24.54
CA PHE A 100 -7.90 -3.27 24.25
C PHE A 100 -7.95 -2.75 22.81
N LEU A 101 -9.15 -2.41 22.34
CA LEU A 101 -9.37 -1.78 21.04
C LEU A 101 -9.83 -0.32 21.27
N PRO A 102 -8.92 0.66 21.20
CA PRO A 102 -9.24 2.08 21.38
C PRO A 102 -10.33 2.54 20.39
N PHE A 103 -11.34 3.24 20.93
CA PHE A 103 -12.44 3.82 20.15
C PHE A 103 -13.14 2.85 19.18
N TYR A 104 -13.08 1.53 19.47
CA TYR A 104 -13.71 0.53 18.61
C TYR A 104 -15.23 0.65 18.68
N SER A 105 -15.84 0.92 17.52
CA SER A 105 -17.25 1.25 17.40
C SER A 105 -18.10 0.14 16.77
N LYS A 106 -17.46 -0.88 16.17
CA LYS A 106 -18.16 -2.01 15.52
C LYS A 106 -18.74 -2.97 16.57
N GLU A 107 -19.61 -3.85 16.12
CA GLU A 107 -20.29 -4.84 16.97
C GLU A 107 -19.31 -5.91 17.49
N ILE A 108 -19.15 -5.98 18.82
CA ILE A 108 -18.18 -6.87 19.47
C ILE A 108 -18.49 -8.36 19.29
N LYS A 109 -19.78 -8.73 19.28
CA LYS A 109 -20.22 -10.13 19.14
C LYS A 109 -19.86 -10.64 17.75
N ARG A 110 -20.11 -9.83 16.73
CA ARG A 110 -19.73 -10.10 15.35
C ARG A 110 -18.21 -10.23 15.20
N LEU A 111 -17.44 -9.29 15.75
CA LEU A 111 -15.97 -9.39 15.70
C LEU A 111 -15.49 -10.70 16.35
N GLN A 112 -15.98 -11.04 17.54
CA GLN A 112 -15.56 -12.26 18.23
C GLN A 112 -15.92 -13.53 17.45
N GLN A 113 -17.10 -13.56 16.81
CA GLN A 113 -17.49 -14.64 15.90
C GLN A 113 -16.57 -14.73 14.68
N GLU A 114 -16.31 -13.61 14.00
CA GLU A 114 -15.39 -13.57 12.86
C GLU A 114 -13.97 -14.05 13.25
N LEU A 115 -13.46 -13.63 14.42
CA LEU A 115 -12.16 -14.09 14.92
C LEU A 115 -12.12 -15.59 15.19
N SER A 116 -13.15 -16.14 15.83
CA SER A 116 -13.24 -17.58 16.12
C SER A 116 -13.47 -18.40 14.85
N ASP A 117 -14.54 -18.11 14.13
CA ASP A 117 -15.08 -18.97 13.08
C ASP A 117 -14.27 -18.89 11.78
N HIS A 118 -13.67 -17.74 11.51
CA HIS A 118 -12.93 -17.51 10.27
C HIS A 118 -11.42 -17.55 10.47
N PHE A 119 -10.92 -17.04 11.60
CA PHE A 119 -9.48 -16.92 11.82
C PHE A 119 -8.94 -17.91 12.88
N GLY A 120 -9.80 -18.67 13.56
CA GLY A 120 -9.36 -19.62 14.59
C GLY A 120 -8.76 -18.95 15.84
N ILE A 121 -8.99 -17.64 16.02
CA ILE A 121 -8.49 -16.87 17.16
C ILE A 121 -9.53 -16.92 18.29
N SER A 122 -9.23 -17.71 19.32
CA SER A 122 -10.07 -17.79 20.51
C SER A 122 -9.73 -16.68 21.49
N CYS A 123 -10.62 -15.70 21.61
CA CYS A 123 -10.49 -14.61 22.58
C CYS A 123 -11.85 -14.17 23.10
N HIS A 124 -11.85 -13.52 24.27
CA HIS A 124 -13.03 -12.88 24.82
C HIS A 124 -12.96 -11.37 24.65
N ILE A 125 -13.97 -10.79 24.01
CA ILE A 125 -14.10 -9.35 23.78
C ILE A 125 -15.27 -8.81 24.59
N SER A 126 -15.01 -7.84 25.46
CA SER A 126 -16.03 -7.18 26.28
C SER A 126 -16.00 -5.67 26.05
N LYS A 127 -17.18 -5.05 26.11
CA LYS A 127 -17.30 -3.59 26.15
C LYS A 127 -17.58 -3.17 27.59
N GLU A 128 -16.66 -2.42 28.15
CA GLU A 128 -16.66 -1.94 29.53
C GLU A 128 -16.69 -0.41 29.54
N GLN A 129 -16.90 0.21 30.72
CA GLN A 129 -17.01 1.68 30.82
C GLN A 129 -15.80 2.41 30.26
N GLN A 130 -14.61 1.81 30.36
CA GLN A 130 -13.34 2.40 29.94
C GLN A 130 -12.95 2.07 28.50
N GLY A 131 -13.65 1.16 27.81
CA GLY A 131 -13.31 0.78 26.44
C GLY A 131 -13.72 -0.63 26.05
N THR A 132 -13.18 -1.09 24.92
CA THR A 132 -13.37 -2.47 24.44
C THR A 132 -12.13 -3.27 24.78
N PHE A 133 -12.23 -4.29 25.62
CA PHE A 133 -11.10 -5.09 26.10
C PHE A 133 -11.06 -6.44 25.41
N ILE A 134 -9.85 -6.96 25.22
CA ILE A 134 -9.60 -8.30 24.67
C ILE A 134 -8.81 -9.12 25.68
N ARG A 135 -9.30 -10.33 25.97
CA ARG A 135 -8.68 -11.30 26.88
C ARG A 135 -8.46 -12.62 26.15
N GLY A 136 -7.44 -13.38 26.54
CA GLY A 136 -7.19 -14.73 26.03
C GLY A 136 -6.34 -14.84 24.76
N LEU A 137 -5.87 -13.74 24.17
CA LEU A 137 -4.92 -13.82 23.04
C LEU A 137 -3.61 -14.50 23.51
N GLN A 138 -3.06 -15.36 22.68
CA GLN A 138 -1.84 -16.14 22.92
C GLN A 138 -0.57 -15.39 22.47
N LYS A 139 -0.73 -14.36 21.64
CA LYS A 139 0.37 -13.55 21.11
C LYS A 139 0.38 -12.17 21.75
N ASP A 140 1.59 -11.66 21.99
CA ASP A 140 1.83 -10.26 22.31
C ASP A 140 2.14 -9.47 21.03
N TRP A 141 2.00 -8.16 21.12
CA TRP A 141 2.38 -7.28 20.01
C TRP A 141 3.87 -7.39 19.70
N SER A 142 4.18 -7.58 18.43
CA SER A 142 5.49 -7.35 17.84
C SER A 142 5.30 -6.72 16.46
N ALA A 143 6.25 -5.90 16.03
CA ALA A 143 6.25 -5.37 14.68
C ALA A 143 6.41 -6.51 13.64
N PRO A 144 5.91 -6.33 12.40
CA PRO A 144 6.07 -7.32 11.34
C PRO A 144 7.56 -7.48 10.95
N GLU A 145 8.03 -8.72 10.94
CA GLU A 145 9.41 -9.10 10.65
C GLU A 145 9.58 -9.58 9.21
N SER A 146 8.56 -10.20 8.62
CA SER A 146 8.53 -10.63 7.21
C SER A 146 7.63 -9.75 6.33
N ASP A 147 7.79 -9.86 5.01
CA ASP A 147 6.98 -9.10 4.05
C ASP A 147 5.52 -9.59 4.07
N GLU A 148 5.32 -10.90 4.24
CA GLU A 148 4.02 -11.52 4.49
C GLU A 148 3.35 -10.98 5.76
N GLU A 149 4.11 -10.88 6.87
CA GLU A 149 3.60 -10.28 8.11
C GLU A 149 3.26 -8.80 7.90
N LEU A 150 4.04 -8.05 7.12
CA LEU A 150 3.75 -6.65 6.85
C LEU A 150 2.45 -6.46 6.05
N VAL A 151 2.23 -7.25 5.00
CA VAL A 151 0.99 -7.23 4.21
C VAL A 151 -0.21 -7.67 5.08
N SER A 152 -0.03 -8.71 5.89
CA SER A 152 -1.05 -9.19 6.84
C SER A 152 -1.38 -8.16 7.92
N TYR A 153 -0.38 -7.43 8.40
CA TYR A 153 -0.56 -6.34 9.36
C TYR A 153 -1.41 -5.21 8.79
N LEU A 154 -1.16 -4.79 7.54
CA LEU A 154 -2.01 -3.79 6.87
C LEU A 154 -3.47 -4.27 6.74
N PHE A 155 -3.67 -5.54 6.37
CA PHE A 155 -5.00 -6.13 6.31
C PHE A 155 -5.68 -6.08 7.68
N ALA A 156 -4.98 -6.51 8.74
CA ALA A 156 -5.48 -6.50 10.11
C ALA A 156 -5.89 -5.09 10.57
N LEU A 157 -5.09 -4.07 10.26
CA LEU A 157 -5.43 -2.68 10.57
C LEU A 157 -6.71 -2.22 9.85
N VAL A 158 -6.88 -2.57 8.56
CA VAL A 158 -8.12 -2.26 7.82
C VAL A 158 -9.30 -3.04 8.38
N PHE A 159 -9.12 -4.32 8.70
CA PHE A 159 -10.16 -5.16 9.28
C PHE A 159 -10.67 -4.57 10.60
N LEU A 160 -9.77 -4.16 11.49
CA LEU A 160 -10.13 -3.62 12.80
C LEU A 160 -10.63 -2.18 12.71
N TYR A 161 -9.85 -1.27 12.13
CA TYR A 161 -10.06 0.18 12.20
C TYR A 161 -10.55 0.80 10.90
N GLY A 162 -10.93 -0.04 9.94
CA GLY A 162 -11.18 0.40 8.59
C GLY A 162 -12.42 -0.19 7.95
N LYS A 163 -12.45 0.00 6.63
CA LYS A 163 -13.47 -0.53 5.73
C LYS A 163 -12.82 -0.95 4.41
N PHE A 164 -13.36 -2.01 3.85
CA PHE A 164 -13.10 -2.46 2.49
C PHE A 164 -14.20 -1.84 1.60
N GLU A 165 -13.80 -1.09 0.58
CA GLU A 165 -14.72 -0.48 -0.38
C GLU A 165 -14.93 -1.46 -1.52
N ILE A 166 -16.08 -2.14 -1.51
CA ILE A 166 -16.45 -3.14 -2.50
C ILE A 166 -17.52 -2.56 -3.44
N LYS A 167 -17.33 -2.70 -4.74
CA LYS A 167 -18.29 -2.28 -5.76
C LYS A 167 -18.34 -3.32 -6.87
N ASN A 168 -19.53 -3.75 -7.26
CA ASN A 168 -19.72 -4.79 -8.30
C ASN A 168 -18.90 -6.07 -8.00
N GLN A 169 -18.91 -6.53 -6.75
CA GLN A 169 -18.11 -7.68 -6.28
C GLN A 169 -16.58 -7.51 -6.43
N GLU A 170 -16.08 -6.32 -6.72
CA GLU A 170 -14.63 -6.02 -6.74
C GLU A 170 -14.23 -5.20 -5.52
N LEU A 171 -13.08 -5.53 -4.93
CA LEU A 171 -12.44 -4.70 -3.92
C LEU A 171 -11.69 -3.55 -4.61
N ILE A 172 -12.21 -2.32 -4.50
CA ILE A 172 -11.66 -1.16 -5.23
C ILE A 172 -10.76 -0.27 -4.37
N ALA A 173 -10.89 -0.33 -3.05
CA ALA A 173 -10.02 0.37 -2.11
C ALA A 173 -10.15 -0.21 -0.69
N ALA A 174 -9.15 0.04 0.14
CA ALA A 174 -9.18 -0.23 1.56
C ALA A 174 -8.71 1.01 2.34
N LYS A 175 -9.37 1.32 3.46
CA LYS A 175 -9.04 2.50 4.28
C LYS A 175 -9.09 2.16 5.75
N ALA A 176 -8.14 2.65 6.53
CA ALA A 176 -8.10 2.48 7.99
C ALA A 176 -7.90 3.83 8.70
N HIS A 177 -8.53 3.99 9.86
CA HIS A 177 -8.39 5.15 10.74
C HIS A 177 -7.98 4.66 12.13
N ILE A 178 -6.68 4.56 12.37
CA ILE A 178 -6.12 4.00 13.59
C ILE A 178 -5.97 5.15 14.60
N PRO A 179 -6.70 5.13 15.74
CA PRO A 179 -6.52 6.13 16.77
C PRO A 179 -5.16 5.96 17.45
N LEU A 180 -4.44 7.05 17.61
CA LEU A 180 -3.14 7.09 18.29
C LEU A 180 -3.27 7.83 19.62
N PHE A 181 -2.64 7.29 20.66
CA PHE A 181 -2.56 7.89 21.99
C PHE A 181 -1.34 7.33 22.75
N GLY A 182 -0.82 8.10 23.70
CA GLY A 182 0.34 7.71 24.51
C GLY A 182 1.54 7.31 23.65
N ALA A 183 2.14 6.14 23.96
CA ALA A 183 3.28 5.58 23.24
C ALA A 183 2.98 5.28 21.75
N TRP A 184 1.71 5.06 21.40
CA TRP A 184 1.30 4.74 20.03
C TRP A 184 1.36 5.92 19.08
N ASN A 185 1.62 7.14 19.56
CA ASN A 185 1.96 8.25 18.68
C ASN A 185 3.22 7.96 17.83
N GLN A 186 4.14 7.12 18.33
CA GLN A 186 5.33 6.69 17.59
C GLN A 186 5.00 5.82 16.37
N LEU A 187 3.83 5.18 16.33
CA LEU A 187 3.43 4.32 15.21
C LEU A 187 3.43 5.08 13.87
N THR A 188 3.12 6.39 13.89
CA THR A 188 3.24 7.25 12.72
C THR A 188 4.66 7.23 12.16
N ASN A 189 5.66 7.41 13.04
CA ASN A 189 7.07 7.43 12.64
C ASN A 189 7.50 6.05 12.14
N ASP A 190 7.08 4.96 12.81
CA ASP A 190 7.37 3.61 12.34
C ASP A 190 6.80 3.36 10.91
N PHE A 191 5.62 3.89 10.61
CA PHE A 191 5.07 3.83 9.25
C PHE A 191 5.93 4.58 8.25
N PHE A 192 6.32 5.82 8.53
CA PHE A 192 7.12 6.62 7.59
C PHE A 192 8.56 6.13 7.44
N GLU A 193 9.19 5.69 8.53
CA GLU A 193 10.62 5.36 8.56
C GLU A 193 10.91 3.89 8.27
N LYS A 194 9.97 2.98 8.56
CA LYS A 194 10.20 1.52 8.44
C LYS A 194 9.25 0.85 7.46
N PHE A 195 7.94 0.99 7.67
CA PHE A 195 6.96 0.21 6.91
C PHE A 195 6.78 0.71 5.46
N LEU A 196 6.68 2.03 5.25
CA LEU A 196 6.55 2.59 3.90
C LEU A 196 7.75 2.28 3.00
N PRO A 197 9.02 2.49 3.43
CA PRO A 197 10.17 2.11 2.62
C PRO A 197 10.17 0.61 2.25
N ARG A 198 9.77 -0.25 3.19
CA ARG A 198 9.70 -1.70 2.97
C ARG A 198 8.60 -2.08 1.96
N LEU A 199 7.41 -1.49 2.06
CA LEU A 199 6.35 -1.65 1.06
C LEU A 199 6.81 -1.17 -0.32
N GLN A 200 7.46 -0.01 -0.39
CA GLN A 200 7.95 0.55 -1.64
C GLN A 200 9.08 -0.28 -2.27
N ALA A 201 9.87 -0.99 -1.47
CA ALA A 201 10.86 -1.95 -1.96
C ALA A 201 10.20 -3.18 -2.60
N LEU A 202 9.00 -3.56 -2.14
CA LEU A 202 8.14 -4.57 -2.75
C LEU A 202 7.34 -4.05 -3.96
N GLY A 203 7.48 -2.77 -4.29
CA GLY A 203 6.67 -2.14 -5.33
C GLY A 203 5.23 -1.84 -4.91
N LEU A 204 4.91 -1.88 -3.61
CA LEU A 204 3.58 -1.57 -3.07
C LEU A 204 3.48 -0.12 -2.62
N PHE A 205 2.42 0.58 -3.04
CA PHE A 205 2.23 2.01 -2.77
C PHE A 205 0.94 2.28 -2.02
N ILE A 206 1.05 2.86 -0.83
CA ILE A 206 -0.10 3.27 0.00
C ILE A 206 0.06 4.74 0.40
N THR A 207 -1.07 5.40 0.66
CA THR A 207 -1.06 6.76 1.22
C THR A 207 -1.21 6.69 2.72
N VAL A 208 -0.29 7.36 3.43
CA VAL A 208 -0.30 7.52 4.88
C VAL A 208 -0.41 8.99 5.22
N SER A 209 -1.35 9.34 6.08
CA SER A 209 -1.51 10.70 6.60
C SER A 209 -1.89 10.67 8.06
N THR A 210 -1.71 11.80 8.75
CA THR A 210 -2.16 11.97 10.14
C THR A 210 -3.20 13.06 10.22
N LEU A 211 -4.31 12.79 10.91
CA LEU A 211 -5.34 13.76 11.20
C LEU A 211 -5.29 14.11 12.69
N GLN A 212 -5.20 15.41 13.01
CA GLN A 212 -5.33 15.92 14.37
C GLN A 212 -6.67 16.61 14.53
N GLN A 213 -7.55 16.06 15.37
CA GLN A 213 -8.86 16.66 15.67
C GLN A 213 -9.17 16.53 17.15
N GLY A 214 -9.46 17.66 17.81
CA GLY A 214 -9.87 17.70 19.22
C GLY A 214 -8.87 17.05 20.18
N GLY A 215 -7.56 17.22 19.93
CA GLY A 215 -6.49 16.61 20.74
C GLY A 215 -6.26 15.11 20.49
N LYS A 216 -6.98 14.49 19.54
CA LYS A 216 -6.78 13.11 19.12
C LYS A 216 -5.98 13.06 17.82
N ASN A 217 -4.93 12.25 17.82
CA ASN A 217 -4.16 11.92 16.62
C ASN A 217 -4.72 10.65 16.00
N THR A 218 -4.96 10.65 14.69
CA THR A 218 -5.41 9.46 13.95
C THR A 218 -4.48 9.22 12.78
N LEU A 219 -3.91 8.01 12.70
CA LEU A 219 -3.20 7.54 11.52
C LEU A 219 -4.22 7.09 10.47
N GLN A 220 -4.13 7.63 9.28
CA GLN A 220 -5.00 7.30 8.16
C GLN A 220 -4.19 6.53 7.12
N LEU A 221 -4.70 5.35 6.76
CA LEU A 221 -4.18 4.55 5.66
C LEU A 221 -5.21 4.57 4.52
N SER A 222 -4.76 4.84 3.31
CA SER A 222 -5.56 4.66 2.09
C SER A 222 -4.79 3.78 1.11
N ILE A 223 -5.43 2.68 0.73
CA ILE A 223 -4.85 1.62 -0.09
C ILE A 223 -5.68 1.50 -1.37
N ASN A 224 -5.00 1.71 -2.50
CA ASN A 224 -5.53 1.59 -3.86
C ASN A 224 -4.53 0.90 -4.80
N ASP A 225 -3.50 0.25 -4.25
CA ASP A 225 -2.56 -0.57 -5.00
C ASP A 225 -3.23 -1.90 -5.38
N SER A 226 -3.26 -2.22 -6.67
CA SER A 226 -4.02 -3.37 -7.16
C SER A 226 -3.53 -4.70 -6.61
N GLU A 227 -2.21 -4.92 -6.53
CA GLU A 227 -1.67 -6.20 -6.04
C GLU A 227 -2.00 -6.40 -4.55
N LEU A 228 -1.89 -5.32 -3.76
CA LEU A 228 -2.25 -5.37 -2.34
C LEU A 228 -3.75 -5.63 -2.15
N LEU A 229 -4.60 -5.03 -2.99
CA LEU A 229 -6.04 -5.29 -2.96
C LEU A 229 -6.39 -6.70 -3.44
N ASP A 230 -5.64 -7.28 -4.38
CA ASP A 230 -5.84 -8.66 -4.83
C ASP A 230 -5.53 -9.64 -3.69
N CYS A 231 -4.45 -9.43 -2.93
CA CYS A 231 -4.18 -10.18 -1.69
C CYS A 231 -5.34 -10.06 -0.70
N PHE A 232 -5.84 -8.84 -0.45
CA PHE A 232 -6.93 -8.62 0.49
C PHE A 232 -8.23 -9.26 0.01
N ALA A 233 -8.53 -9.22 -1.29
CA ALA A 233 -9.70 -9.85 -1.88
C ALA A 233 -9.64 -11.37 -1.72
N LYS A 234 -8.49 -11.99 -1.98
CA LYS A 234 -8.24 -13.43 -1.74
C LYS A 234 -8.54 -13.79 -0.28
N TRP A 235 -8.02 -13.01 0.67
CA TRP A 235 -8.21 -13.28 2.10
C TRP A 235 -9.65 -13.02 2.57
N LEU A 236 -10.31 -11.98 2.08
CA LEU A 236 -11.74 -11.74 2.36
C LEU A 236 -12.63 -12.86 1.80
N HIS A 237 -12.32 -13.35 0.61
CA HIS A 237 -13.03 -14.47 0.00
C HIS A 237 -12.84 -15.75 0.82
N GLN A 238 -11.58 -16.07 1.15
CA GLN A 238 -11.22 -17.28 1.87
C GLN A 238 -11.77 -17.29 3.31
N TYR A 239 -11.56 -16.21 4.05
CA TYR A 239 -11.83 -16.19 5.49
C TYR A 239 -13.16 -15.53 5.82
N GLN A 240 -13.54 -14.42 5.19
CA GLN A 240 -14.82 -13.75 5.48
C GLN A 240 -15.97 -14.19 4.56
N LYS A 241 -15.74 -15.16 3.66
CA LYS A 241 -16.71 -15.69 2.71
C LYS A 241 -17.40 -14.59 1.89
N ALA A 242 -16.67 -13.52 1.59
CA ALA A 242 -17.16 -12.47 0.71
C ALA A 242 -17.23 -12.98 -0.73
N GLU A 243 -18.36 -12.78 -1.41
CA GLU A 243 -18.48 -13.01 -2.85
C GLU A 243 -17.73 -11.91 -3.60
N LEU A 244 -16.42 -12.11 -3.78
CA LEU A 244 -15.54 -11.20 -4.49
C LEU A 244 -15.02 -11.85 -5.77
N SER A 245 -14.93 -11.05 -6.83
CA SER A 245 -14.16 -11.42 -8.02
C SER A 245 -12.68 -11.42 -7.69
N LEU A 246 -12.01 -12.51 -8.04
CA LEU A 246 -10.56 -12.68 -7.88
C LEU A 246 -9.80 -12.52 -9.21
N GLU A 247 -10.50 -12.28 -10.32
CA GLU A 247 -9.91 -12.20 -11.67
C GLU A 247 -9.26 -10.84 -11.98
N GLY A 248 -8.84 -10.12 -10.93
CA GLY A 248 -8.22 -8.81 -11.00
C GLY A 248 -9.23 -7.67 -10.94
N THR A 249 -8.85 -6.63 -10.21
CA THR A 249 -9.69 -5.43 -10.03
C THR A 249 -9.81 -4.61 -11.33
N SER A 250 -10.88 -3.82 -11.46
CA SER A 250 -10.97 -2.77 -12.48
C SER A 250 -9.81 -1.76 -12.45
N LEU A 251 -9.03 -1.70 -11.36
CA LEU A 251 -7.75 -0.98 -11.30
C LEU A 251 -6.66 -1.68 -12.10
N HIS A 252 -6.51 -3.00 -11.96
CA HIS A 252 -5.57 -3.80 -12.75
C HIS A 252 -5.86 -3.68 -14.25
N GLN A 253 -7.12 -3.77 -14.66
CA GLN A 253 -7.53 -3.58 -16.06
C GLN A 253 -7.19 -2.18 -16.60
N LYS A 254 -7.35 -1.13 -15.79
CA LYS A 254 -6.95 0.23 -16.17
C LYS A 254 -5.43 0.35 -16.32
N GLN A 255 -4.66 -0.25 -15.41
CA GLN A 255 -3.19 -0.26 -15.50
C GLN A 255 -2.72 -0.98 -16.78
N ASN A 256 -3.32 -2.13 -17.10
CA ASN A 256 -3.03 -2.87 -18.34
C ASN A 256 -3.39 -2.07 -19.60
N THR A 257 -4.55 -1.41 -19.63
CA THR A 257 -4.89 -0.51 -20.74
C THR A 257 -3.84 0.60 -20.93
N ILE A 258 -3.34 1.20 -19.83
CA ILE A 258 -2.30 2.23 -19.92
C ILE A 258 -0.95 1.63 -20.36
N LYS A 259 -0.64 0.40 -19.94
CA LYS A 259 0.54 -0.38 -20.33
C LYS A 259 0.56 -0.66 -21.83
N ASP A 260 -0.54 -1.16 -22.39
CA ASP A 260 -0.65 -1.43 -23.84
C ASP A 260 -0.47 -0.14 -24.64
N GLN A 261 -1.14 0.93 -24.21
CA GLN A 261 -1.00 2.23 -24.86
C GLN A 261 0.41 2.83 -24.73
N LEU A 262 1.18 2.49 -23.69
CA LEU A 262 2.60 2.86 -23.57
C LEU A 262 3.46 2.06 -24.55
N LEU A 263 3.24 0.74 -24.66
CA LEU A 263 3.94 -0.13 -25.61
C LEU A 263 3.74 0.36 -27.05
N ASP A 264 2.50 0.69 -27.41
CA ASP A 264 2.16 1.26 -28.71
C ASP A 264 2.87 2.59 -28.95
N PHE A 265 2.89 3.48 -27.96
CA PHE A 265 3.55 4.78 -28.04
C PHE A 265 5.06 4.63 -28.26
N ILE A 266 5.74 3.76 -27.49
CA ILE A 266 7.19 3.52 -27.66
C ILE A 266 7.49 2.91 -29.04
N THR A 267 6.61 2.02 -29.52
CA THR A 267 6.80 1.33 -30.80
C THR A 267 6.65 2.30 -31.98
N SER A 268 5.61 3.13 -31.95
CA SER A 268 5.19 4.01 -33.05
C SER A 268 5.89 5.37 -33.10
N SER A 269 6.42 5.86 -31.97
CA SER A 269 7.05 7.20 -31.91
C SER A 269 8.45 7.20 -32.55
N PRO A 270 8.67 7.94 -33.65
CA PRO A 270 9.98 7.97 -34.32
C PRO A 270 11.10 8.52 -33.42
N GLU A 271 10.76 9.48 -32.55
CA GLU A 271 11.67 10.07 -31.55
C GLU A 271 12.19 9.07 -30.51
N LEU A 272 11.53 7.92 -30.37
CA LEU A 272 11.93 6.83 -29.47
C LEU A 272 12.60 5.68 -30.22
N SER A 273 12.98 5.86 -31.50
CA SER A 273 13.83 4.93 -32.24
C SER A 273 15.30 5.08 -31.81
N ILE A 274 15.56 4.85 -30.52
CA ILE A 274 16.84 5.08 -29.85
C ILE A 274 17.33 3.80 -29.18
N PRO A 275 18.64 3.66 -28.90
CA PRO A 275 19.18 2.53 -28.15
C PRO A 275 18.40 2.23 -26.85
N GLY A 276 18.26 0.95 -26.51
CA GLY A 276 17.55 0.47 -25.31
C GLY A 276 16.04 0.25 -25.49
N LYS A 277 15.47 0.64 -26.65
CA LYS A 277 14.04 0.47 -26.96
C LYS A 277 13.59 -0.99 -26.82
N GLU A 278 14.27 -1.92 -27.46
CA GLU A 278 13.88 -3.33 -27.52
C GLU A 278 13.91 -3.98 -26.13
N GLU A 279 14.96 -3.69 -25.34
CA GLU A 279 15.10 -4.18 -23.96
C GLU A 279 13.97 -3.64 -23.07
N VAL A 280 13.67 -2.35 -23.15
CA VAL A 280 12.58 -1.73 -22.39
C VAL A 280 11.22 -2.29 -22.78
N LEU A 281 10.96 -2.51 -24.07
CA LEU A 281 9.72 -3.13 -24.53
C LEU A 281 9.56 -4.54 -23.96
N GLU A 282 10.65 -5.32 -23.93
CA GLU A 282 10.63 -6.66 -23.37
C GLU A 282 10.40 -6.65 -21.85
N LEU A 283 11.08 -5.75 -21.13
CA LEU A 283 10.88 -5.57 -19.68
C LEU A 283 9.43 -5.19 -19.35
N ILE A 284 8.86 -4.21 -20.07
CA ILE A 284 7.47 -3.80 -19.86
C ILE A 284 6.54 -4.98 -20.11
N LYS A 285 6.73 -5.76 -21.18
CA LYS A 285 5.87 -6.92 -21.48
C LYS A 285 5.95 -8.01 -20.40
N SER A 286 7.16 -8.37 -20.00
CA SER A 286 7.43 -9.50 -19.11
C SER A 286 7.19 -9.22 -17.62
N HIS A 287 7.18 -7.96 -17.20
CA HIS A 287 7.08 -7.59 -15.78
C HIS A 287 5.80 -6.81 -15.45
N PRO A 288 5.39 -6.81 -14.17
CA PRO A 288 4.38 -5.88 -13.68
C PRO A 288 4.86 -4.43 -13.80
N THR A 289 3.96 -3.55 -14.26
CA THR A 289 4.22 -2.12 -14.39
C THR A 289 3.12 -1.31 -13.74
N LYS A 290 3.48 -0.27 -13.00
CA LYS A 290 2.55 0.62 -12.31
C LYS A 290 2.65 2.03 -12.86
N PHE A 291 1.52 2.69 -13.04
CA PHE A 291 1.42 4.08 -13.45
C PHE A 291 1.15 4.97 -12.24
N LEU A 292 2.23 5.35 -11.58
CA LEU A 292 2.20 6.05 -10.29
C LEU A 292 2.00 7.54 -10.48
N LYS A 293 1.09 8.13 -9.71
CA LYS A 293 0.73 9.54 -9.79
C LYS A 293 1.71 10.40 -8.98
N VAL A 294 2.11 11.53 -9.56
CA VAL A 294 2.85 12.59 -8.86
C VAL A 294 1.91 13.38 -7.98
N ALA A 295 2.32 13.59 -6.74
CA ALA A 295 1.62 14.34 -5.71
C ALA A 295 2.29 15.68 -5.44
#